data_AF-Q167C2-F1
#
_entry.id   AF-Q167C2-F1
#
_cell.length_a   1.000
_cell.length_b   1.000
_cell.length_c   1.000
_cell.angle_alpha   90.00
_cell.angle_beta   90.00
_cell.angle_gamma   90.00
#
_symmetry.space_group_name_H-M   'P 1'
#
loop_
_entity.id
_entity.type
_entity.pdbx_description
1 polymer ?
#
loop_
_entity_poly.entity_id
_entity_poly.type
_entity_poly.pdbx_seq_one_letter_code
_entity_poly.pdbx_strand_id
1 'polypeptide(L)'
;MRWFVKLATSSAVMAALLWWTDPVIVANQLRGADARWLFAALASLTLLTALMAWRWQHVAQAFDIRISFTQAWREYYIAQLANMALPGGVVGDVGRAYRIRRQGDLVRAAQSVAAERLIGQISIFALMAAGFSCALMIPGGAAWPVWTWLAIAAYCIAMCGAVVFARGTSASARFMRLTLVLLKAPRMIGLALVITALLIFSFYACARATQTVIPLADLATLVPLILCAMLIPLSVGGLGWREGAAAALFPLIGASPGAGIAAGIAYGAVMLLAALPAVLLALKPTQTHPIPHTSKMDVL
;
A
#
# COMPACT_ATOMS: atom_id res chain seq x y z
N MET A 1 25.47 5.35 8.38
CA MET A 1 24.91 6.50 9.14
C MET A 1 23.41 6.71 8.94
N ARG A 2 22.89 6.90 7.70
CA ARG A 2 21.45 7.17 7.44
C ARG A 2 20.46 6.09 7.91
N TRP A 3 20.88 4.82 7.94
CA TRP A 3 20.07 3.69 8.41
C TRP A 3 19.77 3.74 9.91
N PHE A 4 20.81 3.95 10.72
CA PHE A 4 20.69 4.07 12.18
C PHE A 4 19.79 5.25 12.57
N VAL A 5 19.87 6.37 11.84
CA VAL A 5 18.98 7.52 12.09
C VAL A 5 17.52 7.14 11.91
N LYS A 6 17.14 6.45 10.81
CA LYS A 6 15.74 6.07 10.58
C LYS A 6 15.21 5.03 11.57
N LEU A 7 16.06 4.07 11.97
CA LEU A 7 15.71 3.11 13.02
C LEU A 7 15.56 3.79 14.38
N ALA A 8 16.46 4.72 14.72
CA ALA A 8 16.39 5.51 15.93
C ALA A 8 15.15 6.41 15.94
N THR A 9 14.82 7.08 14.83
CA THR A 9 13.61 7.90 14.71
C THR A 9 12.35 7.05 14.88
N SER A 10 12.26 5.90 14.22
CA SER A 10 11.10 5.00 14.36
C SER A 10 10.96 4.46 15.78
N SER A 11 12.06 4.05 16.41
CA SER A 11 12.08 3.59 17.80
C SER A 11 11.75 4.72 18.78
N ALA A 12 12.23 5.93 18.54
CA ALA A 12 11.94 7.11 19.35
C ALA A 12 10.48 7.54 19.24
N VAL A 13 9.89 7.51 18.03
CA VAL A 13 8.46 7.77 17.83
C VAL A 13 7.64 6.71 18.56
N MET A 14 7.99 5.43 18.44
CA MET A 14 7.29 4.37 19.15
C MET A 14 7.40 4.53 20.68
N ALA A 15 8.60 4.81 21.19
CA ALA A 15 8.82 5.05 22.62
C ALA A 15 8.07 6.29 23.12
N ALA A 16 8.03 7.37 22.34
CA ALA A 16 7.26 8.57 22.66
C ALA A 16 5.75 8.30 22.66
N LEU A 17 5.24 7.52 21.70
CA LEU A 17 3.83 7.13 21.65
C LEU A 17 3.45 6.24 22.85
N LEU A 18 4.31 5.30 23.22
CA LEU A 18 4.11 4.44 24.40
C LEU A 18 4.30 5.19 25.71
N TRP A 19 5.12 6.24 25.77
CA TRP A 19 5.16 7.14 26.92
C TRP A 19 3.87 7.96 27.00
N TRP A 20 3.44 8.52 25.86
CA TRP A 20 2.27 9.38 25.80
C TRP A 20 0.95 8.64 26.07
N THR A 21 0.93 7.32 25.92
CA THR A 21 -0.22 6.46 26.21
C THR A 21 0.06 5.56 27.40
N ASP A 22 -0.96 4.93 27.97
CA ASP A 22 -0.77 3.91 29.00
C ASP A 22 -0.35 2.58 28.34
N PRO A 23 0.91 2.12 28.50
CA PRO A 23 1.39 0.89 27.88
C PRO A 23 0.63 -0.35 28.35
N VAL A 24 0.05 -0.31 29.56
CA VAL A 24 -0.71 -1.42 30.13
C VAL A 24 -2.01 -1.63 29.34
N ILE A 25 -2.67 -0.55 28.94
CA ILE A 25 -3.88 -0.60 28.12
C ILE A 25 -3.56 -1.23 26.75
N VAL A 26 -2.49 -0.77 26.10
CA VAL A 26 -2.06 -1.29 24.79
C VAL A 26 -1.71 -2.78 24.90
N ALA A 27 -0.94 -3.17 25.91
CA ALA A 27 -0.55 -4.55 26.15
C ALA A 27 -1.76 -5.46 26.42
N ASN A 28 -2.74 -4.99 27.19
CA ASN A 28 -3.94 -5.77 27.50
C ASN A 28 -4.82 -5.99 26.25
N GLN A 29 -4.97 -4.98 25.39
CA GLN A 29 -5.69 -5.13 24.12
C GLN A 29 -4.99 -6.10 23.17
N LEU A 30 -3.65 -6.06 23.12
CA LEU A 30 -2.86 -6.99 22.30
C LEU A 30 -2.93 -8.43 22.83
N ARG A 31 -2.88 -8.62 24.16
CA ARG A 31 -3.03 -9.95 24.78
C ARG A 31 -4.44 -10.53 24.59
N GLY A 32 -5.45 -9.68 24.64
CA GLY A 32 -6.86 -10.06 24.40
C GLY A 32 -7.26 -10.09 22.93
N ALA A 33 -6.30 -10.04 21.99
CA ALA A 33 -6.62 -9.93 20.57
C ALA A 33 -7.33 -11.18 20.05
N ASP A 34 -8.47 -11.02 19.39
CA ASP A 34 -9.24 -12.13 18.83
C ASP A 34 -8.52 -12.72 17.59
N ALA A 35 -8.06 -13.97 17.72
CA ALA A 35 -7.32 -14.67 16.68
C ALA A 35 -8.10 -14.83 15.37
N ARG A 36 -9.44 -14.89 15.41
CA ARG A 36 -10.28 -15.02 14.19
C ARG A 36 -10.18 -13.77 13.33
N TRP A 37 -10.18 -12.60 13.96
CA TRP A 37 -10.03 -11.32 13.27
C TRP A 37 -8.60 -11.11 12.76
N LEU A 38 -7.58 -11.55 13.52
CA LEU A 38 -6.20 -11.56 13.03
C LEU A 38 -6.02 -12.47 11.83
N PHE A 39 -6.66 -13.65 11.83
CA PHE A 39 -6.66 -14.56 10.68
C PHE A 39 -7.39 -13.95 9.48
N ALA A 40 -8.54 -13.30 9.70
CA ALA A 40 -9.25 -12.60 8.64
C ALA A 40 -8.37 -11.49 8.02
N ALA A 41 -7.64 -10.73 8.84
CA ALA A 41 -6.69 -9.73 8.36
C ALA A 41 -5.55 -10.38 7.54
N LEU A 42 -4.98 -11.49 8.03
CA LEU A 42 -3.93 -12.24 7.33
C LEU A 42 -4.38 -12.78 5.97
N ALA A 43 -5.56 -13.41 5.93
CA ALA A 43 -6.17 -13.90 4.70
C ALA A 43 -6.40 -12.75 3.71
N SER A 44 -6.89 -11.61 4.21
CA SER A 44 -7.14 -10.42 3.39
C SER A 44 -5.85 -9.86 2.79
N LEU A 45 -4.77 -9.74 3.55
CA LEU A 45 -3.47 -9.26 3.05
C LEU A 45 -2.82 -10.26 2.06
N THR A 46 -3.05 -11.56 2.27
CA THR A 46 -2.56 -12.61 1.37
C THR A 46 -3.28 -12.55 0.03
N LEU A 47 -4.62 -12.47 0.05
CA LEU A 47 -5.45 -12.32 -1.14
C LEU A 47 -5.14 -10.99 -1.85
N LEU A 48 -5.02 -9.90 -1.08
CA LEU A 48 -4.61 -8.59 -1.57
C LEU A 48 -3.29 -8.68 -2.35
N THR A 49 -2.28 -9.39 -1.82
CA THR A 49 -0.99 -9.58 -2.48
C THR A 49 -1.13 -10.30 -3.83
N ALA A 50 -1.96 -11.34 -3.90
CA ALA A 50 -2.24 -12.04 -5.15
C ALA A 50 -2.95 -11.14 -6.18
N LEU A 51 -3.95 -10.37 -5.75
CA LEU A 51 -4.67 -9.43 -6.63
C LEU A 51 -3.78 -8.29 -7.11
N MET A 52 -2.89 -7.78 -6.26
CA MET A 52 -1.87 -6.79 -6.63
C MET A 52 -0.90 -7.35 -7.70
N ALA A 53 -0.46 -8.60 -7.52
CA ALA A 53 0.34 -9.30 -8.53
C ALA A 53 -0.38 -9.47 -9.86
N TRP A 54 -1.66 -9.85 -9.81
CA TRP A 54 -2.49 -9.97 -11.00
C TRP A 54 -2.68 -8.60 -11.68
N ARG A 55 -2.96 -7.55 -10.90
CA ARG A 55 -3.06 -6.17 -11.43
C ARG A 55 -1.76 -5.76 -12.11
N TRP A 56 -0.62 -5.97 -11.45
CA TRP A 56 0.68 -5.62 -12.03
C TRP A 56 0.98 -6.38 -13.32
N GLN A 57 0.57 -7.64 -13.44
CA GLN A 57 0.70 -8.39 -14.70
C GLN A 57 0.03 -7.65 -15.87
N HIS A 58 -1.16 -7.09 -15.66
CA HIS A 58 -1.90 -6.34 -16.69
C HIS A 58 -1.25 -4.99 -16.96
N VAL A 59 -0.80 -4.30 -15.91
CA VAL A 59 -0.06 -3.03 -16.06
C VAL A 59 1.23 -3.28 -16.84
N ALA A 60 1.99 -4.31 -16.52
CA ALA A 60 3.23 -4.68 -17.20
C ALA A 60 3.02 -4.95 -18.69
N GLN A 61 1.94 -5.65 -19.06
CA GLN A 61 1.59 -5.90 -20.46
C GLN A 61 1.36 -4.59 -21.25
N ALA A 62 0.78 -3.57 -20.63
CA ALA A 62 0.59 -2.26 -21.26
C ALA A 62 1.91 -1.50 -21.50
N PHE A 63 2.98 -1.88 -20.80
CA PHE A 63 4.35 -1.38 -21.02
C PHE A 63 5.21 -2.36 -21.84
N ASP A 64 4.59 -3.28 -22.58
CA ASP A 64 5.23 -4.32 -23.39
C ASP A 64 6.10 -5.31 -22.58
N ILE A 65 5.83 -5.48 -21.28
CA ILE A 65 6.53 -6.45 -20.43
C ILE A 65 5.61 -7.65 -20.15
N ARG A 66 6.05 -8.84 -20.56
CA ARG A 66 5.30 -10.08 -20.35
C ARG A 66 5.82 -10.88 -19.17
N ILE A 67 5.18 -10.72 -18.01
CA ILE A 67 5.39 -11.55 -16.81
C ILE A 67 4.28 -12.59 -16.65
N SER A 68 4.63 -13.77 -16.13
CA SER A 68 3.63 -14.72 -15.65
C SER A 68 3.07 -14.29 -14.30
N PHE A 69 1.86 -14.73 -13.96
CA PHE A 69 1.24 -14.44 -12.66
C PHE A 69 2.13 -14.92 -11.50
N THR A 70 2.66 -16.13 -11.58
CA THR A 70 3.54 -16.71 -10.55
C THR A 70 4.81 -15.88 -10.36
N GLN A 71 5.41 -15.39 -11.46
CA GLN A 71 6.55 -14.50 -11.37
C GLN A 71 6.15 -13.18 -10.71
N ALA A 72 5.06 -12.55 -11.14
CA ALA A 72 4.55 -11.31 -10.53
C ALA A 72 4.31 -11.49 -9.02
N TRP A 73 3.69 -12.60 -8.63
CA TRP A 73 3.33 -12.89 -7.24
C TRP A 73 4.55 -13.12 -6.36
N ARG A 74 5.55 -13.88 -6.85
CA ARG A 74 6.84 -14.04 -6.18
C ARG A 74 7.55 -12.70 -5.97
N GLU A 75 7.58 -11.88 -7.01
CA GLU A 75 8.22 -10.58 -6.99
C GLU A 75 7.52 -9.59 -6.04
N TYR A 76 6.20 -9.69 -5.87
CA TYR A 76 5.47 -8.92 -4.85
C TYR A 76 5.87 -9.31 -3.43
N TYR A 77 5.95 -10.60 -3.13
CA TYR A 77 6.37 -11.05 -1.81
C TYR A 77 7.78 -10.56 -1.47
N ILE A 78 8.73 -10.73 -2.40
CA ILE A 78 10.11 -10.24 -2.23
C ILE A 78 10.13 -8.71 -2.07
N ALA A 79 9.37 -7.98 -2.89
CA ALA A 79 9.31 -6.52 -2.81
C ALA A 79 8.72 -6.04 -1.49
N GLN A 80 7.63 -6.65 -1.02
CA GLN A 80 7.00 -6.31 0.27
C GLN A 80 7.96 -6.56 1.43
N LEU A 81 8.56 -7.76 1.52
CA LEU A 81 9.53 -8.07 2.56
C LEU A 81 10.70 -7.08 2.56
N ALA A 82 11.25 -6.78 1.38
CA ALA A 82 12.34 -5.80 1.25
C ALA A 82 11.90 -4.38 1.64
N ASN A 83 10.71 -3.93 1.27
CA ASN A 83 10.21 -2.60 1.65
C ASN A 83 9.91 -2.47 3.14
N MET A 84 9.62 -3.59 3.82
CA MET A 84 9.42 -3.63 5.26
C MET A 84 10.74 -3.63 6.01
N ALA A 85 11.75 -4.36 5.51
CA ALA A 85 13.05 -4.50 6.17
C ALA A 85 14.01 -3.33 5.88
N LEU A 86 13.90 -2.69 4.71
CA LEU A 86 14.83 -1.67 4.25
C LEU A 86 14.20 -0.26 4.35
N PRO A 87 14.99 0.77 4.72
CA PRO A 87 14.52 2.15 4.77
C PRO A 87 14.17 2.67 3.38
N GLY A 88 13.15 3.52 3.33
CA GLY A 88 12.73 4.20 2.11
C GLY A 88 11.56 3.55 1.39
N GLY A 89 11.16 2.33 1.76
CA GLY A 89 9.88 1.72 1.32
C GLY A 89 9.74 1.45 -0.19
N VAL A 90 10.80 1.64 -0.97
CA VAL A 90 10.78 1.47 -2.44
C VAL A 90 11.87 0.55 -2.97
N VAL A 91 12.78 0.07 -2.12
CA VAL A 91 13.93 -0.73 -2.54
C VAL A 91 13.48 -2.07 -3.15
N GLY A 92 12.45 -2.69 -2.58
CA GLY A 92 11.84 -3.90 -3.11
C GLY A 92 11.26 -3.69 -4.52
N ASP A 93 10.65 -2.53 -4.74
CA ASP A 93 10.09 -2.14 -6.04
C ASP A 93 11.15 -1.92 -7.11
N VAL A 94 12.25 -1.27 -6.75
CA VAL A 94 13.43 -1.16 -7.62
C VAL A 94 13.98 -2.56 -7.93
N GLY A 95 14.03 -3.43 -6.92
CA GLY A 95 14.47 -4.82 -7.07
C GLY A 95 13.63 -5.63 -8.05
N ARG A 96 12.29 -5.53 -7.98
CA ARG A 96 11.41 -6.24 -8.92
C ARG A 96 11.54 -5.66 -10.34
N ALA A 97 11.61 -4.34 -10.51
CA ALA A 97 11.87 -3.71 -11.82
C ALA A 97 13.19 -4.20 -12.42
N TYR A 98 14.25 -4.24 -11.61
CA TYR A 98 15.55 -4.76 -12.03
C TYR A 98 15.45 -6.23 -12.45
N ARG A 99 14.80 -7.11 -11.68
CA ARG A 99 14.72 -8.55 -12.01
C ARG A 99 13.90 -8.84 -13.27
N ILE A 100 12.82 -8.10 -13.52
CA ILE A 100 12.01 -8.29 -14.74
C ILE A 100 12.58 -7.57 -15.96
N ARG A 101 13.61 -6.72 -15.80
CA ARG A 101 14.23 -5.98 -16.92
C ARG A 101 14.63 -6.90 -18.07
N ARG A 102 14.97 -8.17 -17.81
CA ARG A 102 15.36 -9.14 -18.86
C ARG A 102 14.24 -9.46 -19.86
N GLN A 103 13.00 -9.08 -19.56
CA GLN A 103 11.84 -9.23 -20.43
C GLN A 103 11.53 -7.96 -21.24
N GLY A 104 12.38 -6.92 -21.15
CA GLY A 104 12.27 -5.69 -21.93
C GLY A 104 13.43 -4.72 -21.68
N ASP A 105 13.14 -3.41 -21.68
CA ASP A 105 14.09 -2.37 -21.26
C ASP A 105 13.84 -1.99 -19.79
N LEU A 106 14.90 -1.70 -19.03
CA LEU A 106 14.84 -1.29 -17.63
C LEU A 106 13.91 -0.10 -17.42
N VAL A 107 13.86 0.83 -18.38
CA VAL A 107 12.96 1.99 -18.34
C VAL A 107 11.50 1.55 -18.32
N ARG A 108 11.10 0.62 -19.21
CA ARG A 108 9.72 0.11 -19.28
C ARG A 108 9.37 -0.73 -18.06
N ALA A 109 10.32 -1.53 -17.57
CA ALA A 109 10.15 -2.28 -16.32
C ALA A 109 9.92 -1.34 -15.12
N ALA A 110 10.73 -0.29 -14.98
CA ALA A 110 10.56 0.72 -13.95
C ALA A 110 9.23 1.49 -14.09
N GLN A 111 8.85 1.85 -15.32
CA GLN A 111 7.56 2.47 -15.60
C GLN A 111 6.39 1.56 -15.22
N SER A 112 6.44 0.27 -15.53
CA SER A 112 5.36 -0.66 -15.14
C SER A 112 5.14 -0.72 -13.62
N VAL A 113 6.23 -0.72 -12.85
CA VAL A 113 6.21 -0.70 -11.39
C VAL A 113 5.72 0.65 -10.86
N ALA A 114 6.19 1.76 -11.45
CA ALA A 114 5.76 3.09 -11.07
C ALA A 114 4.26 3.32 -11.36
N ALA A 115 3.78 2.92 -12.54
CA ALA A 115 2.37 3.02 -12.91
C ALA A 115 1.49 2.19 -11.97
N GLU A 116 1.91 0.99 -11.62
CA GLU A 116 1.18 0.14 -10.67
C GLU A 116 1.04 0.80 -9.29
N ARG A 117 2.12 1.40 -8.77
CA ARG A 117 2.08 2.13 -7.50
C ARG A 117 1.22 3.39 -7.58
N LEU A 118 1.33 4.15 -8.66
CA LEU A 118 0.48 5.32 -8.90
C LEU A 118 -1.00 4.94 -8.97
N ILE A 119 -1.33 3.85 -9.66
CA ILE A 119 -2.70 3.33 -9.71
C ILE A 119 -3.19 3.00 -8.30
N GLY A 120 -2.39 2.30 -7.50
CA GLY A 120 -2.72 2.01 -6.10
C GLY A 120 -2.97 3.27 -5.26
N GLN A 121 -2.09 4.27 -5.37
CA GLN A 121 -2.21 5.53 -4.64
C GLN A 121 -3.44 6.33 -5.07
N ILE A 122 -3.66 6.48 -6.37
CA ILE A 122 -4.85 7.17 -6.91
C ILE A 122 -6.12 6.46 -6.45
N SER A 123 -6.13 5.13 -6.39
CA SER A 123 -7.30 4.36 -5.95
C SER A 123 -7.66 4.63 -4.48
N ILE A 124 -6.67 4.57 -3.57
CA ILE A 124 -6.94 4.82 -2.15
C ILE A 124 -7.30 6.28 -1.88
N PHE A 125 -6.65 7.24 -2.55
CA PHE A 125 -7.00 8.67 -2.41
C PHE A 125 -8.36 9.00 -3.01
N ALA A 126 -8.74 8.38 -4.13
CA ALA A 126 -10.09 8.54 -4.71
C ALA A 126 -11.17 8.00 -3.77
N LEU A 127 -10.97 6.82 -3.18
CA LEU A 127 -11.90 6.27 -2.20
C LEU A 127 -12.00 7.15 -0.95
N MET A 128 -10.86 7.65 -0.48
CA MET A 128 -10.79 8.56 0.67
C MET A 128 -11.54 9.87 0.40
N ALA A 129 -11.33 10.48 -0.77
CA ALA A 129 -12.05 11.68 -1.19
C ALA A 129 -13.56 11.43 -1.27
N ALA A 130 -13.98 10.29 -1.84
CA ALA A 130 -15.38 9.89 -1.88
C ALA A 130 -15.97 9.70 -0.46
N GLY A 131 -15.23 9.05 0.45
CA GLY A 131 -15.61 8.90 1.85
C GLY A 131 -15.87 10.24 2.54
N PHE A 132 -14.98 11.21 2.35
CA PHE A 132 -15.15 12.56 2.89
C PHE A 132 -16.32 13.32 2.26
N SER A 133 -16.50 13.20 0.94
CA SER A 133 -17.66 13.79 0.26
C SER A 133 -18.97 13.23 0.79
N CYS A 134 -19.06 11.91 1.02
CA CYS A 134 -20.23 11.29 1.64
C CYS A 134 -20.42 11.77 3.09
N ALA A 135 -19.35 11.90 3.87
CA ALA A 135 -19.43 12.37 5.26
C ALA A 135 -20.02 13.80 5.39
N LEU A 136 -19.78 14.68 4.41
CA LEU A 136 -20.40 16.02 4.36
C LEU A 136 -21.91 15.99 4.13
N MET A 137 -22.42 14.94 3.46
CA MET A 137 -23.84 14.83 3.11
C MET A 137 -24.67 14.22 4.24
N ILE A 138 -24.04 13.66 5.27
CA ILE A 138 -24.72 13.03 6.41
C ILE A 138 -24.99 14.10 7.47
N PRO A 139 -26.26 14.41 7.79
CA PRO A 139 -26.60 15.30 8.90
C PRO A 139 -26.04 14.76 10.22
N GLY A 140 -25.22 15.56 10.92
CA GLY A 140 -24.51 15.11 12.12
C GLY A 140 -23.21 14.33 11.85
N GLY A 141 -22.72 14.31 10.61
CA GLY A 141 -21.41 13.76 10.27
C GLY A 141 -20.26 14.43 11.05
N ALA A 142 -19.17 13.70 11.24
CA ALA A 142 -18.01 14.20 11.98
C ALA A 142 -17.49 15.51 11.38
N ALA A 143 -17.28 16.53 12.22
CA ALA A 143 -16.67 17.79 11.82
C ALA A 143 -15.17 17.58 11.58
N TRP A 144 -14.82 17.15 10.36
CA TRP A 144 -13.43 16.91 9.99
C TRP A 144 -12.62 18.21 10.00
N PRO A 145 -11.37 18.20 10.50
CA PRO A 145 -10.53 19.38 10.51
C PRO A 145 -10.31 19.96 9.10
N VAL A 146 -10.08 21.28 9.02
CA VAL A 146 -9.90 22.01 7.75
C VAL A 146 -8.81 21.44 6.83
N TRP A 147 -7.74 20.88 7.41
CA TRP A 147 -6.64 20.29 6.64
C TRP A 147 -7.08 19.09 5.80
N THR A 148 -8.18 18.42 6.17
CA THR A 148 -8.77 17.32 5.41
C THR A 148 -9.27 17.81 4.04
N TRP A 149 -9.96 18.95 4.02
CA TRP A 149 -10.46 19.57 2.80
C TRP A 149 -9.33 20.11 1.93
N LEU A 150 -8.28 20.66 2.55
CA LEU A 150 -7.07 21.07 1.84
C LEU A 150 -6.38 19.88 1.16
N ALA A 151 -6.31 18.73 1.81
CA ALA A 151 -5.74 17.52 1.23
C ALA A 151 -6.56 17.00 0.03
N ILE A 152 -7.89 17.03 0.11
CA ILE A 152 -8.77 16.67 -1.02
C ILE A 152 -8.60 17.65 -2.17
N ALA A 153 -8.59 18.96 -1.89
CA ALA A 153 -8.36 19.98 -2.92
C ALA A 153 -7.00 19.80 -3.60
N ALA A 154 -5.93 19.56 -2.82
CA ALA A 154 -4.59 19.28 -3.34
C ALA A 154 -4.57 18.03 -4.24
N TYR A 155 -5.26 16.96 -3.83
CA TYR A 155 -5.43 15.76 -4.65
C TYR A 155 -6.15 16.06 -5.98
N CYS A 156 -7.27 16.79 -5.94
CA CYS A 156 -8.00 17.19 -7.15
C CYS A 156 -7.13 18.05 -8.09
N ILE A 157 -6.38 19.01 -7.55
CA ILE A 157 -5.44 19.85 -8.32
C ILE A 157 -4.35 18.98 -8.95
N ALA A 158 -3.76 18.05 -8.19
CA ALA A 158 -2.74 17.13 -8.70
C ALA A 158 -3.28 16.25 -9.84
N MET A 159 -4.52 15.76 -9.72
CA MET A 159 -5.17 14.99 -10.77
C MET A 159 -5.45 15.82 -12.02
N CYS A 160 -5.96 17.05 -11.88
CA CYS A 160 -6.12 17.97 -13.00
C CYS A 160 -4.78 18.26 -13.70
N GLY A 161 -3.74 18.54 -12.91
CA GLY A 161 -2.38 18.72 -13.41
C GLY A 161 -1.85 17.49 -14.15
N ALA A 162 -2.09 16.29 -13.63
CA ALA A 162 -1.71 15.04 -14.29
C ALA A 162 -2.44 14.83 -15.63
N VAL A 163 -3.72 15.18 -15.73
CA VAL A 163 -4.49 15.12 -16.99
C VAL A 163 -3.95 16.12 -18.01
N VAL A 164 -3.64 17.35 -17.59
CA VAL A 164 -3.06 18.37 -18.47
C VAL A 164 -1.67 17.95 -18.93
N PHE A 165 -0.81 17.49 -18.00
CA PHE A 165 0.54 17.01 -18.29
C PHE A 165 0.54 15.82 -19.28
N ALA A 166 -0.44 14.91 -19.17
CA ALA A 166 -0.61 13.77 -20.06
C ALA A 166 -0.93 14.14 -21.52
N ARG A 167 -1.27 15.40 -21.82
CA ARG A 167 -1.48 15.90 -23.19
C ARG A 167 -0.17 16.21 -23.92
N GLY A 168 0.95 16.31 -23.20
CA GLY A 168 2.27 16.57 -23.79
C GLY A 168 2.82 15.40 -24.62
N THR A 169 3.90 15.65 -25.36
CA THR A 169 4.57 14.65 -26.22
C THR A 169 5.80 13.99 -25.57
N SER A 170 6.24 14.51 -24.42
CA SER A 170 7.42 13.98 -23.70
C SER A 170 7.23 12.52 -23.26
N ALA A 171 8.34 11.82 -22.99
CA ALA A 171 8.29 10.45 -22.49
C ALA A 171 7.48 10.32 -21.19
N SER A 172 7.65 11.27 -20.26
CA SER A 172 6.90 11.32 -19.00
C SER A 172 5.41 11.61 -19.20
N ALA A 173 5.04 12.46 -20.16
CA ALA A 173 3.65 12.70 -20.52
C ALA A 173 2.99 11.44 -21.09
N ARG A 174 3.70 10.70 -21.97
CA ARG A 174 3.23 9.40 -22.49
C ARG A 174 3.02 8.37 -21.37
N PHE A 175 3.95 8.27 -20.42
CA PHE A 175 3.83 7.42 -19.24
C PHE A 175 2.57 7.77 -18.41
N MET A 176 2.37 9.05 -18.12
CA MET A 176 1.20 9.51 -17.37
C MET A 176 -0.10 9.23 -18.14
N ARG A 177 -0.12 9.49 -19.45
CA ARG A 177 -1.28 9.21 -20.32
C ARG A 177 -1.66 7.73 -20.28
N LEU A 178 -0.68 6.83 -20.42
CA LEU A 178 -0.93 5.39 -20.35
C LEU A 178 -1.46 4.98 -18.97
N THR A 179 -0.90 5.52 -17.89
CA THR A 179 -1.37 5.27 -16.52
C THR A 179 -2.82 5.72 -16.33
N LEU A 180 -3.19 6.91 -16.83
CA LEU A 180 -4.56 7.41 -16.79
C LEU A 180 -5.54 6.59 -17.66
N VAL A 181 -5.08 6.06 -18.79
CA VAL A 181 -5.88 5.13 -19.62
C VAL A 181 -6.14 3.83 -18.86
N LEU A 182 -5.13 3.27 -18.21
CA LEU A 182 -5.27 2.07 -17.37
C LEU A 182 -6.26 2.29 -16.22
N LEU A 183 -6.22 3.44 -15.55
CA LEU A 183 -7.15 3.79 -14.48
C LEU A 183 -8.62 3.79 -14.91
N LYS A 184 -8.90 4.05 -16.18
CA LYS A 184 -10.26 4.07 -16.74
C LYS A 184 -10.74 2.70 -17.20
N ALA A 185 -9.86 1.70 -17.30
CA ALA A 185 -10.25 0.38 -17.75
C ALA A 185 -11.15 -0.29 -16.68
N PRO A 186 -12.32 -0.84 -17.04
CA PRO A 186 -13.30 -1.37 -16.08
C PRO A 186 -12.70 -2.47 -15.20
N ARG A 187 -11.83 -3.29 -15.77
CA ARG A 187 -11.09 -4.31 -15.02
C ARG A 187 -10.15 -3.72 -13.98
N MET A 188 -9.44 -2.63 -14.30
CA MET A 188 -8.55 -1.95 -13.36
C MET A 188 -9.35 -1.26 -12.25
N ILE A 189 -10.51 -0.68 -12.58
CA ILE A 189 -11.44 -0.12 -11.58
C ILE A 189 -11.91 -1.21 -10.61
N GLY A 190 -12.39 -2.34 -11.14
CA GLY A 190 -12.82 -3.47 -10.31
C GLY A 190 -11.71 -4.00 -9.40
N LEU A 191 -10.50 -4.20 -9.95
CA LEU A 191 -9.33 -4.60 -9.16
C LEU A 191 -8.97 -3.55 -8.10
N ALA A 192 -8.94 -2.27 -8.47
CA ALA A 192 -8.64 -1.18 -7.55
C ALA A 192 -9.62 -1.14 -6.38
N LEU A 193 -10.92 -1.29 -6.64
CA LEU A 193 -11.96 -1.31 -5.61
C LEU A 193 -11.78 -2.50 -4.67
N VAL A 194 -11.61 -3.72 -5.19
CA VAL A 194 -11.45 -4.92 -4.36
C VAL A 194 -10.16 -4.86 -3.55
N ILE A 195 -9.05 -4.47 -4.17
CA ILE A 195 -7.75 -4.30 -3.49
C ILE A 195 -7.87 -3.27 -2.36
N THR A 196 -8.47 -2.11 -2.63
CA THR A 196 -8.61 -1.06 -1.60
C THR A 196 -9.56 -1.49 -0.49
N ALA A 197 -10.64 -2.19 -0.81
CA ALA A 197 -11.57 -2.73 0.17
C ALA A 197 -10.90 -3.78 1.07
N LEU A 198 -10.13 -4.71 0.52
CA LEU A 198 -9.36 -5.69 1.28
C LEU A 198 -8.30 -5.02 2.17
N LEU A 199 -7.65 -3.98 1.66
CA LEU A 199 -6.68 -3.19 2.41
C LEU A 199 -7.34 -2.52 3.63
N ILE A 200 -8.47 -1.81 3.43
CA ILE A 200 -9.23 -1.20 4.53
C ILE A 200 -9.74 -2.26 5.51
N PHE A 201 -10.31 -3.33 4.98
CA PHE A 201 -10.84 -4.43 5.79
C PHE A 201 -9.75 -5.08 6.64
N SER A 202 -8.54 -5.26 6.13
CA SER A 202 -7.45 -5.85 6.89
C SER A 202 -7.04 -5.01 8.12
N PHE A 203 -7.05 -3.68 8.00
CA PHE A 203 -6.84 -2.79 9.15
C PHE A 203 -8.05 -2.81 10.09
N TYR A 204 -9.28 -2.75 9.56
CA TYR A 204 -10.49 -2.89 10.35
C TYR A 204 -10.51 -4.19 11.16
N ALA A 205 -10.15 -5.32 10.55
CA ALA A 205 -10.05 -6.61 11.21
C ALA A 205 -9.01 -6.57 12.34
N CYS A 206 -7.88 -5.88 12.17
CA CYS A 206 -6.93 -5.68 13.27
C CYS A 206 -7.50 -4.82 14.40
N ALA A 207 -8.23 -3.75 14.09
CA ALA A 207 -8.93 -2.94 15.10
C ALA A 207 -9.99 -3.76 15.85
N ARG A 208 -10.75 -4.60 15.13
CA ARG A 208 -11.72 -5.54 15.71
C ARG A 208 -11.05 -6.58 16.59
N ALA A 209 -9.89 -7.10 16.18
CA ALA A 209 -9.10 -8.03 16.99
C ALA A 209 -8.72 -7.38 18.33
N THR A 210 -8.28 -6.12 18.32
CA THR A 210 -7.94 -5.34 19.51
C THR A 210 -9.16 -4.66 20.15
N GLN A 211 -10.35 -5.25 20.01
CA GLN A 211 -11.59 -4.86 20.68
C GLN A 211 -12.10 -3.44 20.36
N THR A 212 -11.70 -2.87 19.22
CA THR A 212 -12.16 -1.54 18.76
C THR A 212 -13.04 -1.66 17.52
N VAL A 213 -14.22 -1.06 17.57
CA VAL A 213 -15.15 -1.02 16.44
C VAL A 213 -15.03 0.33 15.74
N ILE A 214 -14.55 0.32 14.51
CA ILE A 214 -14.59 1.50 13.64
C ILE A 214 -15.97 1.53 12.97
N PRO A 215 -16.75 2.62 13.09
CA PRO A 215 -18.02 2.75 12.40
C PRO A 215 -17.87 2.64 10.89
N LEU A 216 -18.87 2.06 10.20
CA LEU A 216 -18.81 1.85 8.75
C LEU A 216 -18.66 3.17 7.96
N ALA A 217 -19.26 4.25 8.47
CA ALA A 217 -19.15 5.58 7.89
C ALA A 217 -17.70 6.11 7.88
N ASP A 218 -16.88 5.68 8.83
CA ASP A 218 -15.50 6.15 8.99
C ASP A 218 -14.47 5.23 8.33
N LEU A 219 -14.87 4.06 7.85
CA LEU A 219 -13.95 3.13 7.19
C LEU A 219 -13.31 3.71 5.93
N ALA A 220 -14.06 4.49 5.15
CA ALA A 220 -13.57 5.11 3.93
C ALA A 220 -12.80 6.42 4.18
N THR A 221 -12.77 6.94 5.41
CA THR A 221 -12.10 8.21 5.76
C THR A 221 -10.90 7.95 6.67
N LEU A 222 -11.16 7.42 7.87
CA LEU A 222 -10.19 7.21 8.94
C LEU A 222 -9.12 6.18 8.56
N VAL A 223 -9.53 5.03 8.01
CA VAL A 223 -8.58 3.93 7.72
C VAL A 223 -7.61 4.30 6.58
N PRO A 224 -8.05 4.82 5.42
CA PRO A 224 -7.14 5.33 4.39
C PRO A 224 -6.16 6.38 4.90
N LEU A 225 -6.59 7.32 5.75
CA LEU A 225 -5.69 8.31 6.35
C LEU A 225 -4.57 7.65 7.15
N ILE A 226 -4.91 6.67 8.00
CA ILE A 226 -3.93 5.92 8.80
C ILE A 226 -2.96 5.16 7.90
N LEU A 227 -3.46 4.47 6.88
CA LEU A 227 -2.62 3.68 5.98
C LEU A 227 -1.74 4.56 5.07
N CYS A 228 -2.22 5.73 4.69
CA CYS A 228 -1.43 6.72 3.95
C CYS A 228 -0.25 7.28 4.77
N ALA A 229 -0.31 7.26 6.11
CA ALA A 229 0.85 7.61 6.94
C ALA A 229 2.06 6.70 6.67
N MET A 230 1.83 5.46 6.19
CA MET A 230 2.90 4.54 5.80
C MET A 230 3.60 4.93 4.50
N LEU A 231 3.06 5.87 3.72
CA LEU A 231 3.72 6.40 2.52
C LEU A 231 4.92 7.29 2.85
N ILE A 232 5.00 7.78 4.09
CA ILE A 232 6.07 8.67 4.56
C ILE A 232 7.37 7.84 4.72
N PRO A 233 8.40 8.00 3.86
CA PRO A 233 9.56 7.13 3.80
C PRO A 233 10.62 7.46 4.88
N LEU A 234 10.15 7.90 6.05
CA LEU A 234 10.98 8.34 7.18
C LEU A 234 11.29 7.20 8.16
N SER A 235 10.54 6.10 8.12
CA SER A 235 10.74 4.93 8.99
C SER A 235 11.10 3.66 8.22
N VAL A 236 11.43 2.60 8.95
CA VAL A 236 11.59 1.24 8.43
C VAL A 236 10.22 0.54 8.51
N GLY A 237 9.69 0.10 7.38
CA GLY A 237 8.42 -0.63 7.30
C GLY A 237 7.17 0.13 7.79
N GLY A 238 7.21 1.46 7.89
CA GLY A 238 6.08 2.27 8.38
C GLY A 238 5.92 2.27 9.91
N LEU A 239 6.85 1.67 10.66
CA LEU A 239 6.80 1.58 12.12
C LEU A 239 6.78 2.97 12.77
N GLY A 240 5.79 3.20 13.63
CA GLY A 240 5.58 4.44 14.38
C GLY A 240 4.66 5.44 13.68
N TRP A 241 4.67 5.51 12.33
CA TRP A 241 3.81 6.45 11.60
C TRP A 241 2.37 5.97 11.53
N ARG A 242 2.18 4.68 11.27
CA ARG A 242 0.84 4.09 11.28
C ARG A 242 0.25 4.14 12.68
N GLU A 243 1.02 3.76 13.70
CA GLU A 243 0.57 3.78 15.09
C GLU A 243 0.28 5.20 15.56
N GLY A 244 1.14 6.17 15.23
CA GLY A 244 0.93 7.58 15.56
C GLY A 244 -0.28 8.17 14.85
N ALA A 245 -0.48 7.88 13.56
CA ALA A 245 -1.67 8.30 12.84
C ALA A 245 -2.93 7.67 13.43
N ALA A 246 -2.90 6.38 13.76
CA ALA A 246 -4.02 5.72 14.43
C ALA A 246 -4.30 6.31 15.81
N ALA A 247 -3.26 6.59 16.61
CA ALA A 247 -3.39 7.22 17.92
C ALA A 247 -4.01 8.63 17.84
N ALA A 248 -3.68 9.38 16.79
CA ALA A 248 -4.23 10.73 16.56
C ALA A 248 -5.66 10.72 16.00
N LEU A 249 -6.03 9.71 15.20
CA LEU A 249 -7.31 9.66 14.49
C LEU A 249 -8.39 8.88 15.23
N PHE A 250 -8.05 7.86 16.03
CA PHE A 250 -9.03 7.08 16.81
C PHE A 250 -9.88 7.92 17.79
N PRO A 251 -9.36 9.01 18.41
CA PRO A 251 -10.20 9.92 19.19
C PRO A 251 -11.37 10.54 18.43
N LEU A 252 -11.27 10.69 17.10
CA LEU A 252 -12.35 11.26 16.28
C LEU A 252 -13.58 10.34 16.22
N ILE A 253 -13.40 9.04 16.48
CA ILE A 253 -14.49 8.05 16.56
C ILE A 253 -14.80 7.64 18.01
N GLY A 254 -14.32 8.41 18.99
CA GLY A 254 -14.55 8.15 20.41
C GLY A 254 -13.69 7.02 21.01
N ALA A 255 -12.71 6.50 20.28
CA ALA A 255 -11.77 5.50 20.78
C ALA A 255 -10.52 6.14 21.40
N SER A 256 -9.84 5.43 22.31
CA SER A 256 -8.62 5.97 22.93
C SER A 256 -7.43 5.97 21.97
N PRO A 257 -6.44 6.87 22.15
CA PRO A 257 -5.19 6.81 21.39
C PRO A 257 -4.48 5.46 21.52
N GLY A 258 -4.53 4.85 22.71
CA GLY A 258 -3.96 3.52 22.97
C GLY A 258 -4.62 2.42 22.12
N ALA A 259 -5.93 2.52 21.86
CA ALA A 259 -6.61 1.60 20.95
C ALA A 259 -6.12 1.72 19.50
N GLY A 260 -5.84 2.95 19.05
CA GLY A 260 -5.22 3.21 17.75
C GLY A 260 -3.83 2.58 17.64
N ILE A 261 -2.99 2.75 18.67
CA ILE A 261 -1.66 2.14 18.73
C ILE A 261 -1.77 0.61 18.70
N ALA A 262 -2.66 0.00 19.50
CA ALA A 262 -2.84 -1.45 19.53
C ALA A 262 -3.25 -2.00 18.16
N ALA A 263 -4.23 -1.37 17.49
CA ALA A 263 -4.67 -1.75 16.15
C ALA A 263 -3.53 -1.62 15.12
N GLY A 264 -2.74 -0.54 15.20
CA GLY A 264 -1.57 -0.32 14.36
C GLY A 264 -0.48 -1.39 14.56
N ILE A 265 -0.16 -1.73 15.80
CA ILE A 265 0.81 -2.79 16.13
C ILE A 265 0.32 -4.15 15.60
N ALA A 266 -0.95 -4.49 15.87
CA ALA A 266 -1.56 -5.72 15.37
C ALA A 266 -1.50 -5.82 13.84
N TYR A 267 -1.86 -4.74 13.14
CA TYR A 267 -1.76 -4.67 11.68
C TYR A 267 -0.31 -4.85 11.19
N GLY A 268 0.66 -4.26 11.86
CA GLY A 268 2.09 -4.44 11.55
C GLY A 268 2.56 -5.87 11.67
N ALA A 269 2.18 -6.52 12.77
CA ALA A 269 2.51 -7.92 13.01
C ALA A 269 1.87 -8.82 11.93
N VAL A 270 0.58 -8.64 11.65
CA VAL A 270 -0.12 -9.43 10.61
C VAL A 270 0.47 -9.18 9.23
N MET A 271 0.86 -7.95 8.90
CA MET A 271 1.54 -7.62 7.64
C MET A 271 2.89 -8.32 7.53
N LEU A 272 3.68 -8.39 8.61
CA LEU A 272 4.96 -9.13 8.64
C LEU A 272 4.74 -10.63 8.45
N LEU A 273 3.74 -11.20 9.12
CA LEU A 273 3.33 -12.59 8.96
C LEU A 273 2.89 -12.88 7.52
N ALA A 274 2.10 -11.99 6.91
CA ALA A 274 1.66 -12.11 5.53
C ALA A 274 2.83 -12.09 4.54
N ALA A 275 3.95 -11.44 4.87
CA ALA A 275 5.14 -11.37 4.03
C ALA A 275 6.08 -12.58 4.20
N LEU A 276 5.90 -13.45 5.20
CA LEU A 276 6.78 -14.61 5.45
C LEU A 276 6.98 -15.56 4.27
N PRO A 277 5.97 -15.85 3.40
CA PRO A 277 6.19 -16.68 2.22
C PRO A 277 7.34 -16.16 1.33
N ALA A 278 7.65 -14.86 1.37
CA ALA A 278 8.78 -14.26 0.67
C ALA A 278 10.13 -14.87 1.08
N VAL A 279 10.30 -15.26 2.34
CA VAL A 279 11.56 -15.85 2.85
C VAL A 279 11.84 -17.16 2.15
N LEU A 280 10.83 -18.04 2.05
CA LEU A 280 10.95 -19.33 1.36
C LEU A 280 11.20 -19.15 -0.14
N LEU A 281 10.61 -18.12 -0.74
CA LEU A 281 10.73 -17.82 -2.17
C LEU A 281 12.07 -17.16 -2.52
N ALA A 282 12.64 -16.36 -1.62
CA ALA A 282 13.94 -15.71 -1.79
C ALA A 282 15.11 -16.71 -1.76
N LEU A 283 14.94 -17.83 -1.05
CA LEU A 283 15.95 -18.89 -0.94
C LEU A 283 16.01 -19.81 -2.17
N LYS A 284 14.97 -19.83 -3.03
CA LYS A 284 14.99 -20.64 -4.25
C LYS A 284 15.76 -19.93 -5.37
N PRO A 285 16.79 -20.56 -5.96
CA PRO A 285 17.49 -20.02 -7.13
C PRO A 285 16.48 -19.71 -8.23
N THR A 286 16.59 -18.52 -8.84
CA THR A 286 15.76 -18.19 -9.99
C THR A 286 16.21 -19.07 -11.14
N GLN A 287 15.44 -20.11 -11.47
CA GLN A 287 15.70 -20.93 -12.66
C GLN A 287 15.59 -20.03 -13.88
N THR A 288 16.73 -19.75 -14.49
CA THR A 288 16.82 -19.06 -15.77
C THR A 288 16.50 -20.07 -16.85
N HIS A 289 15.28 -20.04 -17.40
CA HIS A 289 15.04 -20.71 -18.68
C HIS A 289 15.73 -19.87 -19.77
N PRO A 290 16.66 -20.46 -20.55
CA PRO A 290 17.20 -19.81 -21.73
C PRO A 290 16.06 -19.53 -22.72
N ILE A 291 16.03 -18.32 -23.27
CA ILE A 291 15.12 -18.00 -24.38
C ILE A 291 15.63 -18.76 -25.61
N PRO A 292 14.80 -19.53 -26.32
CA PRO A 292 15.22 -20.12 -27.59
C PRO A 292 15.58 -18.98 -28.54
N HIS A 293 16.84 -18.95 -28.98
CA HIS A 293 17.28 -18.07 -30.06
C HIS A 293 16.43 -18.41 -31.29
N THR A 294 15.52 -17.51 -31.68
CA THR A 294 14.95 -17.56 -33.02
C THR A 294 16.10 -17.26 -33.98
N SER A 295 16.67 -18.33 -34.54
CA SER A 295 17.55 -18.26 -35.70
C SER A 295 16.87 -17.36 -36.74
N LYS A 296 17.58 -16.31 -37.16
CA LYS A 296 17.24 -15.59 -38.38
C LYS A 296 17.22 -16.65 -39.48
N MET A 297 16.06 -16.91 -40.06
CA MET A 297 15.99 -17.54 -41.37
C MET A 297 16.61 -16.55 -42.35
N ASP A 298 17.78 -16.93 -42.85
CA ASP A 298 18.33 -16.41 -44.09
C ASP A 298 17.26 -16.58 -45.17
N VAL A 299 16.84 -15.46 -45.76
CA VAL A 299 16.17 -15.45 -47.05
C VAL A 299 17.09 -14.66 -47.98
N LEU A 300 17.83 -15.42 -48.77
CA LEU A 300 18.37 -15.02 -50.07
C LEU A 300 17.22 -14.74 -51.04
#